data_AF-A0A9W8PI15-F1
#
_entry.id   AF-A0A9W8PI15-F1
#
_cell.length_a   1.000
_cell.length_b   1.000
_cell.length_c   1.000
_cell.angle_alpha   90.00
_cell.angle_beta   90.00
_cell.angle_gamma   90.00
#
_symmetry.space_group_name_H-M   'P 1'
#
loop_
_entity.id
_entity.type
_entity.pdbx_description
1 polymer ?
#
loop_
_entity_poly.entity_id
_entity_poly.type
_entity_poly.pdbx_seq_one_letter_code
_entity_poly.pdbx_strand_id
1 'polypeptide(L)'
;MDPSIMEKSWDELPNPKKVWIGQPGSHEEGLGRLVLLTPDRVAKAAQTQIVTGRRVNLGWDLNKLEFACFDRQPCEMKMVPLLDGVAFDDIYTLNPQQSSQWDGLRHFSMPVEEGSKERVFYGGTTKGEILDRSNGRIGIHHWAQEGITGRGVLIDYASWAEKKGIEYTTFSQHTIKLSEILEIATKCNITFQRGDILLVRIGVIKEWETKMDIPAKQAYAATKAPKHAGVEGTMDVLKWIWNTGFAAVAGDAISWEVFNPCL
;
A
#
# COMPACT_ATOMS: atom_id res chain seq x y z
N MET A 1 18.67 13.10 8.82
CA MET A 1 18.55 12.30 10.06
C MET A 1 19.42 11.06 9.94
N ASP A 2 20.05 10.66 11.05
CA ASP A 2 20.85 9.43 11.18
C ASP A 2 19.95 8.19 10.94
N PRO A 3 20.33 7.21 10.09
CA PRO A 3 19.61 5.94 9.91
C PRO A 3 19.28 5.22 11.23
N SER A 4 20.00 5.54 12.32
CA SER A 4 19.69 5.07 13.68
C SER A 4 18.27 5.36 14.16
N ILE A 5 17.56 6.35 13.61
CA ILE A 5 16.17 6.62 14.04
C ILE A 5 15.24 5.47 13.74
N MET A 6 15.50 4.69 12.67
CA MET A 6 14.68 3.51 12.40
C MET A 6 14.86 2.45 13.48
N GLU A 7 16.04 2.35 14.08
CA GLU A 7 16.36 1.34 15.11
C GLU A 7 15.74 1.67 16.47
N LYS A 8 15.22 2.89 16.66
CA LYS A 8 14.47 3.25 17.87
C LYS A 8 13.12 2.54 17.91
N SER A 9 12.71 2.12 19.10
CA SER A 9 11.34 1.73 19.36
C SER A 9 10.40 2.94 19.28
N TRP A 10 9.11 2.67 19.09
CA TRP A 10 8.07 3.68 18.97
C TRP A 10 8.07 4.67 20.15
N ASP A 11 8.26 4.16 21.37
CA ASP A 11 8.21 4.96 22.60
C ASP A 11 9.45 5.85 22.79
N GLU A 12 10.53 5.61 22.02
CA GLU A 12 11.75 6.40 22.02
C GLU A 12 11.76 7.50 20.94
N LEU A 13 10.70 7.57 20.13
CA LEU A 13 10.57 8.57 19.07
C LEU A 13 10.17 9.93 19.67
N PRO A 14 10.87 11.03 19.30
CA PRO A 14 10.48 12.37 19.76
C PRO A 14 9.07 12.76 19.32
N ASN A 15 8.68 12.34 18.11
CA ASN A 15 7.32 12.49 17.60
C ASN A 15 6.97 11.27 16.73
N PRO A 16 6.26 10.28 17.27
CA PRO A 16 6.00 9.05 16.55
C PRO A 16 5.02 9.20 15.38
N LYS A 17 4.27 10.31 15.31
CA LYS A 17 3.40 10.65 14.18
C LYS A 17 4.16 11.30 13.02
N LYS A 18 5.40 11.75 13.24
CA LYS A 18 6.21 12.51 12.26
C LYS A 18 7.67 12.06 12.30
N VAL A 19 7.93 10.91 11.69
CA VAL A 19 9.30 10.39 11.56
C VAL A 19 9.76 10.46 10.11
N TRP A 20 10.81 11.24 9.87
CA TRP A 20 11.40 11.41 8.54
C TRP A 20 12.85 10.95 8.55
N ILE A 21 13.32 10.44 7.42
CA ILE A 21 14.70 9.97 7.27
C ILE A 21 15.41 10.78 6.22
N GLY A 22 16.73 10.85 6.37
CA GLY A 22 17.55 11.58 5.43
C GLY A 22 17.46 13.09 5.66
N GLN A 23 18.14 13.82 4.80
CA GLN A 23 17.98 15.27 4.66
C GLN A 23 17.09 15.56 3.44
N PRO A 24 16.49 16.76 3.34
CA PRO A 24 15.79 17.18 2.12
C PRO A 24 16.58 16.89 0.84
N GLY A 25 16.00 16.10 -0.07
CA GLY A 25 16.59 15.72 -1.35
C GLY A 25 17.59 14.55 -1.30
N SER A 26 17.85 13.98 -0.13
CA SER A 26 18.73 12.80 0.01
C SER A 26 18.06 11.53 -0.50
N HIS A 27 18.89 10.53 -0.80
CA HIS A 27 18.45 9.20 -1.21
C HIS A 27 17.55 8.55 -0.13
N GLU A 28 17.95 8.64 1.14
CA GLU A 28 17.20 8.04 2.24
C GLU A 28 15.84 8.72 2.47
N GLU A 29 15.73 10.03 2.22
CA GLU A 29 14.43 10.73 2.24
C GLU A 29 13.53 10.21 1.12
N GLY A 30 14.08 10.01 -0.09
CA GLY A 30 13.36 9.46 -1.23
C GLY A 30 12.80 8.06 -0.99
N LEU A 31 13.53 7.22 -0.26
CA LEU A 31 13.11 5.86 0.09
C LEU A 31 12.14 5.80 1.27
N GLY A 32 12.22 6.76 2.20
CA GLY A 32 11.43 6.76 3.43
C GLY A 32 11.67 5.49 4.24
N ARG A 33 10.66 4.63 4.36
CA ARG A 33 10.75 3.39 5.15
C ARG A 33 11.36 2.21 4.38
N LEU A 34 11.46 2.31 3.05
CA LEU A 34 12.11 1.30 2.22
C LEU A 34 13.62 1.18 2.49
N VAL A 35 14.23 2.14 3.19
CA VAL A 35 15.61 2.02 3.72
C VAL A 35 15.84 0.78 4.58
N LEU A 36 14.76 0.16 5.10
CA LEU A 36 14.83 -1.10 5.82
C LEU A 36 15.13 -2.31 4.92
N LEU A 37 15.00 -2.18 3.60
CA LEU A 37 15.34 -3.21 2.61
C LEU A 37 16.84 -3.15 2.27
N THR A 38 17.69 -3.38 3.27
CA THR A 38 19.14 -3.35 3.07
C THR A 38 19.62 -4.51 2.19
N PRO A 39 20.77 -4.37 1.47
CA PRO A 39 21.31 -5.45 0.65
C PRO A 39 21.40 -6.80 1.38
N ASP A 40 21.86 -6.79 2.64
CA ASP A 40 21.98 -8.01 3.46
C ASP A 40 20.62 -8.66 3.75
N ARG A 41 19.59 -7.86 4.04
CA ARG A 41 18.23 -8.36 4.31
C ARG A 41 17.61 -8.93 3.04
N VAL A 42 17.77 -8.25 1.90
CA VAL A 42 17.28 -8.73 0.60
C VAL A 42 17.99 -10.02 0.18
N ALA A 43 19.31 -10.08 0.29
CA ALA A 43 20.09 -11.28 0.00
C ALA A 43 19.69 -12.45 0.89
N LYS A 44 19.53 -12.23 2.20
CA LYS A 44 19.06 -13.25 3.14
C LYS A 44 17.65 -13.73 2.79
N ALA A 45 16.73 -12.83 2.44
CA ALA A 45 15.38 -13.20 2.02
C ALA A 45 15.42 -14.10 0.77
N ALA A 46 16.20 -13.74 -0.24
CA ALA A 46 16.37 -14.54 -1.45
C ALA A 46 16.92 -15.94 -1.13
N GLN A 47 18.00 -16.03 -0.33
CA GLN A 47 18.66 -17.29 0.02
C GLN A 47 17.77 -18.23 0.84
N THR A 48 16.90 -17.69 1.69
CA THR A 48 16.13 -18.51 2.65
C THR A 48 14.70 -18.78 2.23
N GLN A 49 14.11 -17.95 1.36
CA GLN A 49 12.69 -18.07 0.99
C GLN A 49 12.48 -18.66 -0.41
N ILE A 50 13.44 -18.53 -1.34
CA ILE A 50 13.32 -19.09 -2.69
C ILE A 50 13.76 -20.55 -2.70
N VAL A 51 12.86 -21.45 -2.33
CA VAL A 51 13.12 -22.90 -2.26
C VAL A 51 12.49 -23.67 -3.42
N THR A 52 11.25 -23.32 -3.81
CA THR A 52 10.47 -24.10 -4.79
C THR A 52 10.50 -23.54 -6.21
N GLY A 53 10.95 -22.30 -6.40
CA GLY A 53 10.89 -21.60 -7.68
C GLY A 53 9.47 -21.23 -8.15
N ARG A 54 8.42 -21.48 -7.35
CA ARG A 54 7.05 -21.08 -7.69
C ARG A 54 6.93 -19.56 -7.71
N ARG A 55 6.28 -19.05 -8.76
CA ARG A 55 6.01 -17.62 -8.95
C ARG A 55 4.50 -17.40 -8.94
N VAL A 56 4.08 -16.33 -8.28
CA VAL A 56 2.68 -15.90 -8.20
C VAL A 56 2.64 -14.41 -8.52
N ASN A 57 1.83 -14.01 -9.49
CA ASN A 57 1.57 -12.61 -9.76
C ASN A 57 0.65 -12.04 -8.67
N LEU A 58 1.00 -10.90 -8.09
CA LEU A 58 0.18 -10.17 -7.12
C LEU A 58 -0.56 -8.99 -7.76
N GLY A 59 -0.21 -8.62 -9.00
CA GLY A 59 -0.92 -7.63 -9.78
C GLY A 59 -2.25 -8.17 -10.28
N TRP A 60 -3.29 -7.37 -10.07
CA TRP A 60 -4.57 -7.50 -10.75
C TRP A 60 -4.47 -6.89 -12.16
N ASP A 61 -5.50 -7.05 -13.00
CA ASP A 61 -5.45 -6.45 -14.34
C ASP A 61 -5.48 -4.92 -14.24
N LEU A 62 -4.73 -4.24 -15.11
CA LEU A 62 -4.57 -2.77 -15.07
C LEU A 62 -5.90 -2.01 -15.18
N ASN A 63 -6.90 -2.63 -15.80
CA ASN A 63 -8.22 -2.04 -16.00
C ASN A 63 -9.23 -2.35 -14.88
N LYS A 64 -8.84 -3.10 -13.84
CA LYS A 64 -9.74 -3.48 -12.74
C LYS A 64 -10.08 -2.29 -11.87
N LEU A 65 -11.15 -2.44 -11.08
CA LEU A 65 -11.99 -1.29 -10.70
C LEU A 65 -12.43 -0.54 -11.97
N GLU A 66 -12.93 -1.32 -12.93
CA GLU A 66 -13.20 -0.93 -14.32
C GLU A 66 -14.19 0.23 -14.46
N PHE A 67 -15.02 0.43 -13.44
CA PHE A 67 -15.78 1.66 -13.25
C PHE A 67 -14.97 2.56 -12.31
N ALA A 68 -14.30 3.56 -12.88
CA ALA A 68 -13.42 4.44 -12.13
C ALA A 68 -14.15 5.06 -10.94
N CYS A 69 -13.62 4.81 -9.75
CA CYS A 69 -14.16 5.34 -8.50
C CYS A 69 -13.52 6.69 -8.16
N PHE A 70 -14.17 7.46 -7.27
CA PHE A 70 -13.61 8.70 -6.69
C PHE A 70 -13.28 9.79 -7.73
N ASP A 71 -14.07 9.88 -8.80
CA ASP A 71 -13.88 10.83 -9.89
C ASP A 71 -12.48 10.74 -10.56
N ARG A 72 -11.84 9.56 -10.47
CA ARG A 72 -10.57 9.26 -11.14
C ARG A 72 -10.76 9.12 -12.65
N GLN A 73 -9.71 9.42 -13.40
CA GLN A 73 -9.66 9.13 -14.83
C GLN A 73 -9.65 7.60 -15.06
N PRO A 74 -10.58 7.06 -15.89
CA PRO A 74 -10.58 5.64 -16.23
C PRO A 74 -9.32 5.23 -17.00
N CYS A 75 -8.87 4.01 -16.74
CA CYS A 75 -7.84 3.36 -17.53
C CYS A 75 -8.34 3.09 -18.95
N GLU A 76 -7.56 3.50 -19.95
CA GLU A 76 -7.79 3.23 -21.37
C GLU A 76 -6.55 2.56 -21.96
N MET A 77 -6.78 1.52 -22.78
CA MET A 77 -5.75 0.87 -23.58
C MET A 77 -6.15 0.95 -25.05
N LYS A 78 -5.32 1.59 -25.87
CA LYS A 78 -5.53 1.75 -27.30
C LYS A 78 -4.46 1.03 -28.09
N MET A 79 -4.87 0.12 -28.98
CA MET A 79 -3.98 -0.54 -29.93
C MET A 79 -3.80 0.33 -31.18
N VAL A 80 -2.56 0.55 -31.60
CA VAL A 80 -2.19 1.36 -32.76
C VAL A 80 -1.56 0.44 -33.81
N PRO A 81 -2.24 0.17 -34.94
CA PRO A 81 -1.65 -0.64 -36.00
C PRO A 81 -0.50 0.12 -36.67
N LEU A 82 0.58 -0.60 -36.94
CA LEU A 82 1.72 -0.16 -37.72
C LEU A 82 1.82 -1.01 -38.99
N LEU A 83 2.41 -0.46 -40.05
CA LEU A 83 2.70 -1.19 -41.29
C LEU A 83 1.48 -1.98 -41.82
N ASP A 84 0.30 -1.33 -41.85
CA ASP A 84 -0.96 -1.97 -42.27
C ASP A 84 -1.33 -3.22 -41.45
N GLY A 85 -1.02 -3.21 -40.15
CA GLY A 85 -1.39 -4.29 -39.21
C GLY A 85 -0.36 -5.41 -39.08
N VAL A 86 0.85 -5.25 -39.64
CA VAL A 86 1.97 -6.20 -39.44
C VAL A 86 2.52 -6.11 -38.01
N ALA A 87 2.41 -4.94 -37.37
CA ALA A 87 2.79 -4.75 -35.98
C ALA A 87 1.76 -3.84 -35.27
N PHE A 88 1.79 -3.83 -33.94
CA PHE A 88 0.94 -2.97 -33.12
C PHE A 88 1.75 -2.36 -31.98
N ASP A 89 1.57 -1.06 -31.77
CA ASP A 89 1.93 -0.40 -30.51
C ASP A 89 0.69 -0.32 -29.61
N ASP A 90 0.91 -0.15 -28.30
CA ASP A 90 -0.12 0.14 -27.32
C ASP A 90 0.07 1.54 -26.72
N ILE A 91 -1.05 2.21 -26.42
CA ILE A 91 -1.08 3.46 -25.67
C ILE A 91 -1.93 3.22 -24.43
N TYR A 92 -1.32 3.43 -23.27
CA TYR A 92 -1.98 3.38 -21.99
C TYR A 92 -2.20 4.78 -21.44
N THR A 93 -3.46 5.06 -21.09
CA THR A 93 -3.81 6.22 -20.27
C THR A 93 -4.34 5.69 -18.96
N LEU A 94 -3.66 5.94 -17.85
CA LEU A 94 -4.04 5.36 -16.56
C LEU A 94 -3.82 6.30 -15.39
N ASN A 95 -4.71 6.20 -14.41
CA ASN A 95 -4.47 6.69 -13.06
C ASN A 95 -3.76 5.57 -12.27
N PRO A 96 -2.53 5.78 -11.76
CA PRO A 96 -1.77 4.74 -11.06
C PRO A 96 -2.39 4.28 -9.74
N GLN A 97 -3.44 4.97 -9.26
CA GLN A 97 -4.24 4.56 -8.12
C GLN A 97 -5.50 3.75 -8.49
N GLN A 98 -5.68 3.32 -9.74
CA GLN A 98 -6.89 2.62 -10.15
C GLN A 98 -6.89 1.13 -9.80
N SER A 99 -5.79 0.41 -10.05
CA SER A 99 -5.69 -1.04 -9.84
C SER A 99 -4.56 -1.33 -8.84
N SER A 100 -3.94 -2.50 -8.89
CA SER A 100 -2.77 -2.82 -8.06
C SER A 100 -1.71 -1.72 -8.13
N GLN A 101 -1.36 -1.17 -6.97
CA GLN A 101 -0.63 0.09 -6.86
C GLN A 101 0.34 0.13 -5.69
N TRP A 102 1.23 1.12 -5.72
CA TRP A 102 1.97 1.61 -4.57
C TRP A 102 1.65 3.08 -4.37
N ASP A 103 1.28 3.46 -3.15
CA ASP A 103 1.10 4.85 -2.78
C ASP A 103 2.44 5.44 -2.31
N GLY A 104 3.04 6.26 -3.18
CA GLY A 104 4.28 6.96 -2.86
C GLY A 104 4.11 8.01 -1.77
N LEU A 105 5.22 8.53 -1.26
CA LEU A 105 5.28 9.52 -0.18
C LEU A 105 4.57 10.86 -0.50
N ARG A 106 4.23 11.10 -1.77
CA ARG A 106 3.43 12.25 -2.26
C ARG A 106 1.92 12.01 -2.25
N HIS A 107 1.45 10.80 -1.96
CA HIS A 107 0.04 10.44 -2.13
C HIS A 107 -0.87 11.08 -1.07
N PHE A 108 -0.46 11.03 0.20
CA PHE A 108 -1.24 11.55 1.31
C PHE A 108 -0.41 12.51 2.16
N SER A 109 -1.00 13.65 2.50
CA SER A 109 -0.40 14.65 3.38
C SER A 109 -0.93 14.53 4.80
N MET A 110 -0.34 15.26 5.74
CA MET A 110 -0.83 15.42 7.12
C MET A 110 -0.85 16.91 7.51
N PRO A 111 -1.67 17.31 8.48
CA PRO A 111 -1.61 18.66 9.04
C PRO A 111 -0.21 19.01 9.58
N VAL A 112 0.24 20.25 9.32
CA VAL A 112 1.53 20.77 9.83
C VAL A 112 1.59 20.68 11.35
N GLU A 113 0.46 20.90 12.01
CA GLU A 113 0.21 20.70 13.45
C GLU A 113 -1.23 20.23 13.63
N GLU A 114 -1.56 19.71 14.82
CA GLU A 114 -2.92 19.26 15.12
C GLU A 114 -3.92 20.42 14.97
N GLY A 115 -5.01 20.18 14.21
CA GLY A 115 -6.00 21.21 13.88
C GLY A 115 -5.62 22.17 12.74
N SER A 116 -4.40 22.09 12.20
CA SER A 116 -4.00 22.96 11.09
C SER A 116 -4.71 22.59 9.78
N LYS A 117 -5.13 23.63 9.03
CA LYS A 117 -5.58 23.49 7.64
C LYS A 117 -4.42 23.33 6.67
N GLU A 118 -3.24 23.84 7.04
CA GLU A 118 -2.03 23.67 6.26
C GLU A 118 -1.52 22.24 6.39
N ARG A 119 -1.08 21.67 5.26
CA ARG A 119 -0.68 20.28 5.17
C ARG A 119 0.68 20.15 4.54
N VAL A 120 1.45 19.18 5.03
CA VAL A 120 2.75 18.78 4.51
C VAL A 120 2.78 17.28 4.24
N PHE A 121 3.65 16.88 3.34
CA PHE A 121 3.90 15.48 3.01
C PHE A 121 5.13 14.97 3.78
N TYR A 122 5.58 13.76 3.47
CA TYR A 122 6.80 13.20 4.06
C TYR A 122 7.98 14.17 3.95
N GLY A 123 8.86 14.23 4.96
CA GLY A 123 10.02 15.15 4.97
C GLY A 123 9.65 16.63 5.10
N GLY A 124 8.37 16.96 5.31
CA GLY A 124 7.90 18.35 5.32
C GLY A 124 7.72 18.93 3.92
N THR A 125 7.74 18.11 2.87
CA THR A 125 7.54 18.57 1.49
C THR A 125 6.18 19.25 1.33
N THR A 126 6.17 20.37 0.64
CA THR A 126 4.99 21.20 0.42
C THR A 126 4.24 20.81 -0.86
N LYS A 127 2.97 21.23 -0.96
CA LYS A 127 2.19 21.12 -2.20
C LYS A 127 2.88 21.83 -3.38
N GLY A 128 3.51 22.98 -3.14
CA GLY A 128 4.21 23.75 -4.18
C GLY A 128 5.37 22.97 -4.79
N GLU A 129 6.19 22.33 -3.94
CA GLU A 129 7.27 21.44 -4.39
C GLU A 129 6.77 20.24 -5.21
N ILE A 130 5.61 19.67 -4.87
CA ILE A 130 5.05 18.54 -5.62
C ILE A 130 4.50 18.95 -6.99
N LEU A 131 3.90 20.15 -7.08
CA LEU A 131 3.36 20.68 -8.34
C LEU A 131 4.45 21.15 -9.30
N ASP A 132 5.64 21.49 -8.80
CA ASP A 132 6.82 21.75 -9.62
C ASP A 132 7.37 20.44 -10.19
N ARG A 133 7.15 20.23 -11.50
CA ARG A 133 7.62 19.03 -12.20
C ARG A 133 9.14 18.90 -12.27
N SER A 134 9.89 19.98 -12.06
CA SER A 134 11.36 19.92 -12.00
C SER A 134 11.86 19.40 -10.65
N ASN A 135 11.00 19.37 -9.62
CA ASN A 135 11.34 18.90 -8.30
C ASN A 135 11.00 17.42 -8.11
N GLY A 136 12.04 16.59 -7.97
CA GLY A 136 11.95 15.14 -7.77
C GLY A 136 11.84 14.68 -6.30
N ARG A 137 11.84 15.58 -5.31
CA ARG A 137 11.87 15.22 -3.89
C ARG A 137 10.73 14.28 -3.51
N ILE A 138 11.02 13.20 -2.80
CA ILE A 138 10.06 12.14 -2.37
C ILE A 138 9.22 11.52 -3.51
N GLY A 139 9.63 11.67 -4.77
CA GLY A 139 8.93 11.08 -5.91
C GLY A 139 9.13 9.56 -6.02
N ILE A 140 8.16 8.86 -6.61
CA ILE A 140 8.19 7.38 -6.70
C ILE A 140 9.37 6.84 -7.53
N HIS A 141 10.04 7.69 -8.34
CA HIS A 141 11.22 7.28 -9.10
C HIS A 141 12.39 6.87 -8.20
N HIS A 142 12.50 7.39 -6.97
CA HIS A 142 13.48 6.91 -5.99
C HIS A 142 13.26 5.43 -5.68
N TRP A 143 12.00 5.01 -5.55
CA TRP A 143 11.64 3.61 -5.32
C TRP A 143 11.83 2.76 -6.57
N ALA A 144 11.57 3.32 -7.76
CA ALA A 144 11.75 2.61 -9.02
C ALA A 144 13.22 2.30 -9.33
N GLN A 145 14.15 3.14 -8.87
CA GLN A 145 15.60 2.92 -9.02
C GLN A 145 16.13 1.78 -8.14
N GLU A 146 15.60 1.63 -6.92
CA GLU A 146 15.99 0.55 -5.99
C GLU A 146 15.18 -0.74 -6.18
N GLY A 147 13.90 -0.59 -6.53
CA GLY A 147 12.91 -1.65 -6.46
C GLY A 147 12.39 -1.91 -5.04
N ILE A 148 11.21 -2.52 -4.94
CA ILE A 148 10.63 -2.98 -3.68
C ILE A 148 10.82 -4.48 -3.60
N THR A 149 12.02 -4.89 -3.18
CA THR A 149 12.41 -6.30 -3.11
C THR A 149 12.79 -6.66 -1.69
N GLY A 150 12.22 -7.73 -1.15
CA GLY A 150 12.46 -8.15 0.22
C GLY A 150 11.65 -9.39 0.58
N ARG A 151 11.54 -9.67 1.88
CA ARG A 151 10.72 -10.77 2.37
C ARG A 151 9.26 -10.32 2.49
N GLY A 152 8.36 -10.93 1.72
CA GLY A 152 6.92 -10.76 1.90
C GLY A 152 6.36 -11.71 2.95
N VAL A 153 5.45 -11.23 3.80
CA VAL A 153 4.73 -12.05 4.78
C VAL A 153 3.22 -11.87 4.58
N LEU A 154 2.52 -12.96 4.28
CA LEU A 154 1.08 -12.97 4.04
C LEU A 154 0.29 -13.31 5.30
N ILE A 155 -0.66 -12.43 5.65
CA ILE A 155 -1.73 -12.66 6.62
C ILE A 155 -3.03 -12.84 5.83
N ASP A 156 -3.50 -14.09 5.74
CA ASP A 156 -4.73 -14.44 5.02
C ASP A 156 -5.96 -14.32 5.92
N TYR A 157 -6.40 -13.08 6.14
CA TYR A 157 -7.57 -12.79 6.97
C TYR A 157 -8.85 -13.38 6.38
N ALA A 158 -9.06 -13.24 5.06
CA ALA A 158 -10.28 -13.71 4.41
C ALA A 158 -10.53 -15.21 4.64
N SER A 159 -9.50 -16.06 4.48
CA SER A 159 -9.64 -17.50 4.73
C SER A 159 -9.79 -17.83 6.22
N TRP A 160 -9.18 -17.04 7.11
CA TRP A 160 -9.34 -17.20 8.56
C TRP A 160 -10.76 -16.83 9.02
N ALA A 161 -11.30 -15.72 8.50
CA ALA A 161 -12.66 -15.25 8.79
C ALA A 161 -13.71 -16.26 8.31
N GLU A 162 -13.55 -16.81 7.10
CA GLU A 162 -14.41 -17.86 6.56
C GLU A 162 -14.44 -19.10 7.48
N LYS A 163 -13.28 -19.55 7.98
CA LYS A 163 -13.19 -20.68 8.93
C LYS A 163 -13.82 -20.38 10.29
N LYS A 164 -13.91 -19.11 10.69
CA LYS A 164 -14.54 -18.66 11.94
C LYS A 164 -16.04 -18.40 11.78
N GLY A 165 -16.59 -18.48 10.56
CA GLY A 165 -17.97 -18.11 10.27
C GLY A 165 -18.21 -16.60 10.35
N ILE A 166 -17.17 -15.78 10.18
CA ILE A 166 -17.29 -14.33 10.13
C ILE A 166 -17.67 -13.94 8.69
N GLU A 167 -18.92 -13.49 8.53
CA GLU A 167 -19.41 -12.97 7.25
C GLU A 167 -19.22 -11.45 7.18
N TYR A 168 -18.64 -10.98 6.08
CA TYR A 168 -18.49 -9.55 5.80
C TYR A 168 -18.43 -9.30 4.29
N THR A 169 -18.58 -8.03 3.91
CA THR A 169 -18.27 -7.52 2.57
C THR A 169 -17.09 -6.57 2.67
N THR A 170 -16.20 -6.60 1.69
CA THR A 170 -15.07 -5.66 1.61
C THR A 170 -15.48 -4.22 1.32
N PHE A 171 -16.74 -4.01 0.92
CA PHE A 171 -17.35 -2.70 0.67
C PHE A 171 -18.21 -2.21 1.85
N SER A 172 -17.79 -2.54 3.07
CA SER A 172 -18.40 -2.10 4.34
C SER A 172 -17.36 -1.52 5.30
N GLN A 173 -17.71 -1.32 6.58
CA GLN A 173 -16.79 -0.87 7.64
C GLN A 173 -16.24 -2.05 8.47
N HIS A 174 -16.16 -3.22 7.86
CA HIS A 174 -15.60 -4.39 8.53
C HIS A 174 -14.15 -4.12 8.91
N THR A 175 -13.85 -4.27 10.19
CA THR A 175 -12.57 -3.87 10.79
C THR A 175 -11.77 -5.11 11.15
N ILE A 176 -10.59 -5.25 10.54
CA ILE A 176 -9.60 -6.27 10.90
C ILE A 176 -8.80 -5.74 12.08
N LYS A 177 -8.94 -6.40 13.24
CA LYS A 177 -8.23 -5.98 14.45
C LYS A 177 -6.80 -6.49 14.44
N LEU A 178 -5.89 -5.75 15.08
CA LEU A 178 -4.52 -6.16 15.29
C LEU A 178 -4.44 -7.53 16.00
N SER A 179 -5.32 -7.76 16.98
CA SER A 179 -5.37 -9.05 17.69
C SER A 179 -5.67 -10.23 16.77
N GLU A 180 -6.48 -10.05 15.74
CA GLU A 180 -6.81 -11.09 14.76
C GLU A 180 -5.61 -11.37 13.83
N ILE A 181 -4.90 -10.32 13.41
CA ILE A 181 -3.65 -10.45 12.65
C ILE A 181 -2.61 -11.24 13.45
N LEU A 182 -2.45 -10.95 14.75
CA LEU A 182 -1.54 -11.66 15.64
C LEU A 182 -1.99 -13.10 15.92
N GLU A 183 -3.31 -13.36 16.02
CA GLU A 183 -3.85 -14.73 16.12
C GLU A 183 -3.50 -15.55 14.87
N ILE A 184 -3.68 -14.98 13.68
CA ILE A 184 -3.33 -15.63 12.40
C ILE A 184 -1.83 -15.93 12.36
N ALA A 185 -0.99 -14.93 12.67
CA ALA A 185 0.46 -15.10 12.68
C ALA A 185 0.89 -16.25 13.62
N THR A 186 0.32 -16.29 14.83
CA THR A 186 0.59 -17.35 15.81
C THR A 186 0.16 -18.72 15.29
N LYS A 187 -1.06 -18.85 14.76
CA LYS A 187 -1.60 -20.12 14.23
C LYS A 187 -0.81 -20.65 13.04
N CYS A 188 -0.29 -19.75 12.21
CA CYS A 188 0.51 -20.10 11.03
C CYS A 188 2.01 -20.18 11.32
N ASN A 189 2.43 -20.05 12.59
CA ASN A 189 3.84 -20.03 12.99
C ASN A 189 4.68 -19.00 12.22
N ILE A 190 4.09 -17.82 11.98
CA ILE A 190 4.73 -16.72 11.27
C ILE A 190 5.53 -15.90 12.27
N THR A 191 6.84 -15.81 12.04
CA THR A 191 7.71 -14.86 12.74
C THR A 191 8.02 -13.69 11.82
N PHE A 192 7.64 -12.48 12.24
CA PHE A 192 7.99 -11.25 11.54
C PHE A 192 9.46 -10.91 11.73
N GLN A 193 10.04 -10.28 10.71
CA GLN A 193 11.42 -9.83 10.68
C GLN A 193 11.46 -8.39 10.20
N ARG A 194 12.49 -7.70 10.66
CA ARG A 194 12.76 -6.33 10.24
C ARG A 194 13.08 -6.29 8.74
N GLY A 195 12.45 -5.36 8.02
CA GLY A 195 12.49 -5.27 6.57
C GLY A 195 11.40 -6.07 5.85
N ASP A 196 10.51 -6.76 6.58
CA ASP A 196 9.39 -7.45 5.97
C ASP A 196 8.45 -6.48 5.24
N ILE A 197 7.83 -6.98 4.17
CA ILE A 197 6.67 -6.36 3.53
C ILE A 197 5.44 -7.14 3.99
N LEU A 198 4.58 -6.49 4.78
CA LEU A 198 3.37 -7.11 5.31
C LEU A 198 2.27 -7.09 4.26
N LEU A 199 1.72 -8.25 3.93
CA LEU A 199 0.60 -8.43 3.01
C LEU A 199 -0.63 -8.89 3.79
N VAL A 200 -1.72 -8.11 3.80
CA VAL A 200 -2.99 -8.51 4.43
C VAL A 200 -4.02 -8.79 3.34
N ARG A 201 -4.46 -10.05 3.22
CA ARG A 201 -5.52 -10.44 2.28
C ARG A 201 -6.88 -10.38 2.97
N ILE A 202 -7.67 -9.38 2.59
CA ILE A 202 -9.05 -9.13 3.01
C ILE A 202 -10.09 -9.66 2.01
N GLY A 203 -9.70 -9.92 0.75
CA GLY A 203 -10.56 -10.62 -0.21
C GLY A 203 -11.35 -9.76 -1.19
N VAL A 204 -10.97 -8.48 -1.43
CA VAL A 204 -11.68 -7.60 -2.38
C VAL A 204 -11.71 -8.23 -3.77
N ILE A 205 -10.58 -8.77 -4.24
CA ILE A 205 -10.51 -9.38 -5.57
C ILE A 205 -11.47 -10.57 -5.67
N LYS A 206 -11.55 -11.42 -4.63
CA LYS A 206 -12.50 -12.54 -4.58
C LYS A 206 -13.94 -12.02 -4.67
N GLU A 207 -14.29 -11.01 -3.87
CA GLU A 207 -15.64 -10.45 -3.86
C GLU A 207 -16.01 -9.73 -5.17
N TRP A 208 -15.11 -8.91 -5.71
CA TRP A 208 -15.33 -8.18 -6.95
C TRP A 208 -15.54 -9.09 -8.15
N GLU A 209 -14.78 -10.18 -8.23
CA GLU A 209 -14.82 -11.09 -9.39
C GLU A 209 -15.93 -12.14 -9.30
N THR A 210 -16.26 -12.62 -8.09
CA THR A 210 -17.18 -13.76 -7.94
C THR A 210 -18.54 -13.40 -7.36
N LYS A 211 -18.71 -12.21 -6.76
CA LYS A 211 -19.97 -11.82 -6.11
C LYS A 211 -20.60 -10.56 -6.70
N MET A 212 -19.81 -9.62 -7.22
CA MET A 212 -20.34 -8.37 -7.75
C MET A 212 -20.69 -8.47 -9.24
N ASP A 213 -21.94 -8.19 -9.57
CA ASP A 213 -22.38 -7.99 -10.95
C ASP A 213 -22.08 -6.55 -11.44
N ILE A 214 -22.32 -6.30 -12.74
CA ILE A 214 -22.08 -4.99 -13.35
C ILE A 214 -22.84 -3.87 -12.62
N PRO A 215 -24.15 -3.99 -12.32
CA PRO A 215 -24.87 -2.98 -11.55
C PRO A 215 -24.26 -2.68 -10.18
N ALA A 216 -23.84 -3.70 -9.42
CA ALA A 216 -23.21 -3.50 -8.12
C ALA A 216 -21.88 -2.74 -8.24
N LYS A 217 -21.06 -3.07 -9.24
CA LYS A 217 -19.78 -2.38 -9.49
C LYS A 217 -19.98 -0.92 -9.90
N GLN A 218 -20.98 -0.64 -10.75
CA GLN A 218 -21.35 0.72 -11.13
C GLN A 218 -21.91 1.52 -9.94
N ALA A 219 -22.74 0.89 -9.11
CA ALA A 219 -23.28 1.51 -7.90
C ALA A 219 -22.17 1.87 -6.90
N TYR A 220 -21.19 0.99 -6.74
CA TYR A 220 -19.99 1.30 -5.95
C TYR A 220 -19.20 2.47 -6.56
N ALA A 221 -18.93 2.47 -7.86
CA ALA A 221 -18.18 3.57 -8.49
C ALA A 221 -18.89 4.93 -8.40
N ALA A 222 -20.22 4.93 -8.43
CA ALA A 222 -21.04 6.13 -8.31
C ALA A 222 -21.21 6.63 -6.86
N THR A 223 -20.82 5.84 -5.85
CA THR A 223 -21.03 6.22 -4.45
C THR A 223 -20.21 7.44 -4.06
N LYS A 224 -20.83 8.38 -3.35
CA LYS A 224 -20.14 9.52 -2.74
C LYS A 224 -19.75 9.28 -1.27
N ALA A 225 -20.19 8.16 -0.70
CA ALA A 225 -19.86 7.74 0.67
C ALA A 225 -19.33 6.29 0.68
N PRO A 226 -18.17 6.04 0.05
CA PRO A 226 -17.59 4.70 -0.05
C PRO A 226 -17.19 4.18 1.33
N LYS A 227 -17.42 2.90 1.58
CA LYS A 227 -16.98 2.20 2.79
C LYS A 227 -16.01 1.11 2.37
N HIS A 228 -14.85 1.05 3.04
CA HIS A 228 -13.87 0.01 2.77
C HIS A 228 -13.55 -0.73 4.05
N ALA A 229 -13.63 -2.06 3.97
CA ALA A 229 -13.11 -2.90 5.01
C ALA A 229 -11.57 -2.83 4.98
N GLY A 230 -10.94 -2.97 6.14
CA GLY A 230 -9.49 -2.84 6.23
C GLY A 230 -8.97 -3.06 7.64
N VAL A 231 -7.67 -2.84 7.81
CA VAL A 231 -7.01 -2.90 9.11
C VAL A 231 -7.46 -1.71 9.97
N GLU A 232 -7.61 -1.91 11.27
CA GLU A 232 -8.00 -0.81 12.17
C GLU A 232 -6.99 0.35 12.18
N GLY A 233 -7.48 1.58 12.09
CA GLY A 233 -6.67 2.80 12.10
C GLY A 233 -6.31 3.26 13.52
N THR A 234 -5.64 2.41 14.31
CA THR A 234 -5.29 2.70 15.71
C THR A 234 -3.80 3.01 15.89
N MET A 235 -3.47 3.73 16.96
CA MET A 235 -2.07 3.97 17.34
C MET A 235 -1.33 2.66 17.66
N ASP A 236 -2.04 1.63 18.14
CA ASP A 236 -1.47 0.31 18.41
C ASP A 236 -1.01 -0.39 17.12
N VAL A 237 -1.78 -0.27 16.03
CA VAL A 237 -1.36 -0.76 14.70
C VAL A 237 -0.12 0.00 14.22
N LEU A 238 -0.10 1.33 14.32
CA LEU A 238 1.08 2.12 13.94
C LEU A 238 2.32 1.75 14.75
N LYS A 239 2.16 1.60 16.07
CA LYS A 239 3.21 1.17 17.00
C LYS A 239 3.72 -0.23 16.66
N TRP A 240 2.81 -1.16 16.38
CA TRP A 240 3.16 -2.52 15.99
C TRP A 240 3.92 -2.56 14.65
N ILE A 241 3.42 -1.85 13.62
CA ILE A 241 4.11 -1.74 12.33
C ILE A 241 5.51 -1.17 12.53
N TRP A 242 5.62 -0.16 13.40
CA TRP A 242 6.88 0.48 13.69
C TRP A 242 7.89 -0.43 14.35
N ASN A 243 7.52 -0.99 15.51
CA ASN A 243 8.40 -1.80 16.33
C ASN A 243 8.80 -3.10 15.63
N THR A 244 7.89 -3.71 14.87
CA THR A 244 8.20 -4.90 14.07
C THR A 244 9.19 -4.58 12.95
N GLY A 245 9.20 -3.33 12.48
CA GLY A 245 10.12 -2.86 11.46
C GLY A 245 9.73 -3.31 10.05
N PHE A 246 8.43 -3.28 9.72
CA PHE A 246 8.00 -3.49 8.34
C PHE A 246 8.53 -2.37 7.45
N ALA A 247 9.03 -2.72 6.27
CA ALA A 247 9.45 -1.75 5.25
C ALA A 247 8.26 -1.11 4.55
N ALA A 248 7.21 -1.90 4.31
CA ALA A 248 5.98 -1.49 3.66
C ALA A 248 4.81 -2.37 4.11
N VAL A 249 3.60 -1.87 3.90
CA VAL A 249 2.35 -2.64 4.04
C VAL A 249 1.64 -2.65 2.70
N ALA A 250 0.98 -3.76 2.39
CA ALA A 250 0.18 -3.95 1.20
C ALA A 250 -0.92 -4.98 1.47
N GLY A 251 -1.80 -5.18 0.51
CA GLY A 251 -2.93 -6.09 0.63
C GLY A 251 -3.81 -5.98 -0.60
N ASP A 252 -4.96 -6.64 -0.57
CA ASP A 252 -5.98 -6.50 -1.61
C ASP A 252 -7.12 -5.56 -1.20
N ALA A 253 -7.01 -4.82 -0.09
CA ALA A 253 -7.98 -3.81 0.32
C ALA A 253 -7.95 -2.56 -0.58
N ILE A 254 -9.07 -1.82 -0.68
CA ILE A 254 -9.12 -0.55 -1.44
C ILE A 254 -8.29 0.56 -0.77
N SER A 255 -8.39 0.73 0.55
CA SER A 255 -7.72 1.80 1.31
C SER A 255 -6.75 1.31 2.39
N TRP A 256 -6.30 0.05 2.32
CA TRP A 256 -5.53 -0.69 3.34
C TRP A 256 -6.16 -0.70 4.75
N GLU A 257 -6.28 0.47 5.37
CA GLU A 257 -7.04 0.70 6.60
C GLU A 257 -8.55 0.75 6.33
N VAL A 258 -9.33 0.51 7.38
CA VAL A 258 -10.78 0.71 7.33
C VAL A 258 -11.09 2.17 7.04
N PHE A 259 -11.93 2.43 6.04
CA PHE A 259 -12.26 3.79 5.63
C PHE A 259 -13.74 4.11 5.86
N ASN A 260 -13.96 5.23 6.55
CA ASN A 260 -15.27 5.85 6.72
C ASN A 260 -15.18 7.35 6.37
N PRO A 261 -15.88 7.84 5.34
CA PRO A 261 -15.86 9.25 4.96
C PRO A 261 -16.52 10.19 6.00
N CYS A 262 -17.17 9.66 7.03
CA CYS A 262 -17.82 10.43 8.09
C CYS A 262 -16.99 10.56 9.38
N LEU A 263 -15.68 10.28 9.34
CA LEU A 263 -14.73 10.53 10.44
C LEU A 263 -13.63 11.50 9.99
#